data_AF-A0A837NAV9-F1
#
_entry.id   AF-A0A837NAV9-F1
#
_cell.length_a   1.000
_cell.length_b   1.000
_cell.length_c   1.000
_cell.angle_alpha   90.00
_cell.angle_beta   90.00
_cell.angle_gamma   90.00
#
_symmetry.space_group_name_H-M   'P 1'
#
loop_
_entity.id
_entity.type
_entity.pdbx_description
1 polymer ?
#
loop_
_entity_poly.entity_id
_entity_poly.type
_entity_poly.pdbx_seq_one_letter_code
_entity_poly.pdbx_strand_id
1 'polypeptide(L)'
;MTKGTLEPHDIPSTLADLSTITKQQIIGVIGQEPFKEAIRAVLLGENIRDFTEGRTRTRLNKAYVQTIKLYIELAAKGLSADEIITAAAEAAKKQFEVKPKTFTDKQTVVLRWLYGMNGKLSQNALRDDVGNATSSYLEEYKRINEDLSKELGDINTTITYVGEDKAKYQVDFSTEHFLALMNTIGAATLTIRGSEKSVNGKAFEKLILGSLFQIMGFELTSSDSDIKDSPSFWLSSQDEGERESDATLVYKDKGVRVDIGFIGRGNTEISLDKVSRYSRKMEIDGGTVDMSTFIIVDRIGERSNIEQKAEAIDGKIFKMSSPTWVTEVANMLRAIFGEDTITFPEGMNQDESKAHIHKSLEKIDLERLLK
;
A
#
# COMPACT_ATOMS: atom_id res chain seq x y z
N MET A 1 25.24 -31.29 -14.35
CA MET A 1 24.57 -30.02 -13.98
C MET A 1 24.24 -29.32 -15.28
N THR A 2 22.97 -29.22 -15.63
CA THR A 2 22.50 -28.35 -16.72
C THR A 2 22.93 -26.93 -16.38
N LYS A 3 23.81 -26.32 -17.19
CA LYS A 3 24.11 -24.90 -17.08
C LYS A 3 22.80 -24.12 -17.29
N GLY A 4 22.53 -23.14 -16.43
CA GLY A 4 21.47 -22.15 -16.67
C GLY A 4 20.08 -22.45 -16.09
N THR A 5 19.91 -23.30 -15.07
CA THR A 5 18.63 -23.39 -14.33
C THR A 5 18.75 -22.71 -12.97
N LEU A 6 17.75 -21.90 -12.60
CA LEU A 6 17.61 -21.37 -11.24
C LEU A 6 16.87 -22.37 -10.36
N GLU A 7 17.38 -22.56 -9.15
CA GLU A 7 16.82 -23.40 -8.11
C GLU A 7 16.32 -22.54 -6.93
N PRO A 8 15.42 -23.05 -6.06
CA PRO A 8 14.89 -22.27 -4.94
C PRO A 8 15.96 -21.72 -3.99
N HIS A 9 17.07 -22.42 -3.81
CA HIS A 9 18.18 -21.99 -2.97
C HIS A 9 19.01 -20.86 -3.58
N ASP A 10 18.87 -20.61 -4.89
CA ASP A 10 19.51 -19.48 -5.55
C ASP A 10 18.81 -18.16 -5.24
N ILE A 11 17.56 -18.17 -4.77
CA ILE A 11 16.81 -16.97 -4.42
C ILE A 11 16.89 -16.75 -2.90
N PRO A 12 17.65 -15.74 -2.42
CA PRO A 12 17.84 -15.52 -0.99
C PRO A 12 16.51 -15.29 -0.29
N SER A 13 16.29 -15.97 0.84
CA SER A 13 15.09 -15.78 1.66
C SER A 13 14.96 -14.33 2.13
N THR A 14 16.08 -13.68 2.47
CA THR A 14 16.17 -12.26 2.82
C THR A 14 15.63 -11.34 1.73
N LEU A 15 15.85 -11.66 0.45
CA LEU A 15 15.32 -10.89 -0.68
C LEU A 15 13.84 -11.21 -0.92
N ALA A 16 13.48 -12.49 -0.86
CA ALA A 16 12.10 -12.95 -1.01
C ALA A 16 11.18 -12.36 0.07
N ASP A 17 11.66 -12.22 1.31
CA ASP A 17 10.91 -11.61 2.41
C ASP A 17 10.70 -10.10 2.24
N LEU A 18 11.55 -9.43 1.46
CA LEU A 18 11.37 -8.02 1.11
C LEU A 18 10.34 -7.82 -0.02
N SER A 19 9.95 -8.87 -0.75
CA SER A 19 9.09 -8.77 -1.94
C SER A 19 7.62 -8.53 -1.60
N THR A 20 7.16 -9.04 -0.46
CA THR A 20 5.78 -8.87 0.01
C THR A 20 5.76 -8.65 1.52
N ILE A 21 4.89 -7.73 1.94
CA ILE A 21 4.58 -7.52 3.36
C ILE A 21 3.08 -7.75 3.51
N THR A 22 2.70 -8.61 4.45
CA THR A 22 1.30 -8.79 4.84
C THR A 22 0.89 -7.77 5.89
N LYS A 23 -0.41 -7.43 5.94
CA LYS A 23 -0.97 -6.50 6.95
C LYS A 23 -0.59 -6.92 8.39
N GLN A 24 -0.66 -8.21 8.70
CA GLN A 24 -0.34 -8.74 10.03
C GLN A 24 1.16 -8.63 10.37
N GLN A 25 2.05 -8.76 9.37
CA GLN A 25 3.49 -8.58 9.57
C GLN A 25 3.86 -7.12 9.91
N ILE A 26 3.07 -6.14 9.47
CA ILE A 26 3.39 -4.74 9.77
C ILE A 26 3.22 -4.45 11.26
N ILE A 27 2.13 -4.88 11.91
CA ILE A 27 1.94 -4.58 13.34
C ILE A 27 2.75 -5.51 14.24
N GLY A 28 2.73 -6.82 13.95
CA GLY A 28 3.43 -7.80 14.79
C GLY A 28 4.94 -7.61 14.84
N VAL A 29 5.55 -7.04 13.79
CA VAL A 29 7.01 -6.82 13.72
C VAL A 29 7.41 -5.40 14.16
N ILE A 30 6.52 -4.41 14.01
CA ILE A 30 6.84 -2.99 14.26
C ILE A 30 6.37 -2.52 15.65
N GLY A 31 5.37 -3.20 16.23
CA GLY A 31 4.70 -2.74 17.45
C GLY A 31 3.65 -1.66 17.17
N GLN A 32 2.78 -1.41 18.15
CA GLN A 32 1.67 -0.45 18.02
C GLN A 32 2.14 1.02 18.09
N GLU A 33 3.24 1.31 18.79
CA GLU A 33 3.68 2.68 19.05
C GLU A 33 3.95 3.49 17.77
N PRO A 34 4.71 2.99 16.78
CA PRO A 34 4.94 3.79 15.58
C PRO A 34 3.68 4.03 14.72
N PHE A 35 2.66 3.18 14.88
CA PHE A 35 1.35 3.43 14.27
C PHE A 35 0.57 4.49 15.02
N LYS A 36 0.57 4.47 16.37
CA LYS A 36 -0.04 5.52 17.17
C LYS A 36 0.59 6.89 16.88
N GLU A 37 1.90 6.94 16.72
CA GLU A 37 2.59 8.18 16.31
C GLU A 37 2.15 8.68 14.93
N ALA A 38 2.07 7.80 13.95
CA ALA A 38 1.63 8.15 12.60
C ALA A 38 0.15 8.58 12.57
N ILE A 39 -0.74 7.89 13.30
CA ILE A 39 -2.16 8.26 13.44
C ILE A 39 -2.27 9.63 14.11
N ARG A 40 -1.56 9.82 15.24
CA ARG A 40 -1.52 11.11 15.95
C ARG A 40 -1.11 12.24 15.02
N ALA A 41 -0.04 12.04 14.26
CA ALA A 41 0.46 13.05 13.33
C ALA A 41 -0.61 13.45 12.31
N VAL A 42 -1.30 12.48 11.70
CA VAL A 42 -2.39 12.76 10.75
C VAL A 42 -3.55 13.49 11.42
N LEU A 43 -3.98 13.06 12.60
CA LEU A 43 -5.02 13.74 13.38
C LEU A 43 -4.65 15.19 13.75
N LEU A 44 -3.36 15.54 13.73
CA LEU A 44 -2.86 16.89 14.05
C LEU A 44 -2.53 17.74 12.83
N GLY A 45 -2.78 17.26 11.61
CA GLY A 45 -2.49 18.04 10.40
C GLY A 45 -1.20 17.67 9.68
N GLU A 46 -0.43 16.71 10.20
CA GLU A 46 0.89 16.36 9.68
C GLU A 46 0.83 15.33 8.54
N ASN A 47 1.90 15.24 7.77
CA ASN A 47 1.96 14.42 6.57
C ASN A 47 2.33 12.96 6.90
N ILE A 48 1.43 12.02 6.61
CA ILE A 48 1.66 10.58 6.81
C ILE A 48 2.89 10.04 6.03
N ARG A 49 3.28 10.70 4.94
CA ARG A 49 4.45 10.29 4.15
C ARG A 49 5.76 10.46 4.92
N ASP A 50 5.79 11.36 5.90
CA ASP A 50 6.98 11.57 6.73
C ASP A 50 7.28 10.32 7.58
N PHE A 51 6.24 9.55 7.93
CA PHE A 51 6.35 8.29 8.69
C PHE A 51 6.63 7.07 7.81
N THR A 52 6.17 7.08 6.54
CA THR A 52 6.20 5.90 5.66
C THR A 52 7.36 5.91 4.65
N GLU A 53 7.87 7.08 4.23
CA GLU A 53 8.92 7.16 3.21
C GLU A 53 10.28 6.67 3.73
N GLY A 54 10.66 6.98 4.97
CA GLY A 54 11.91 6.48 5.56
C GLY A 54 11.99 4.95 5.59
N ARG A 55 10.85 4.30 5.91
CA ARG A 55 10.71 2.84 5.91
C ARG A 55 10.75 2.27 4.50
N THR A 56 9.99 2.87 3.59
CA THR A 56 9.98 2.50 2.17
C THR A 56 11.39 2.56 1.60
N ARG A 57 12.13 3.65 1.87
CA ARG A 57 13.51 3.83 1.43
C ARG A 57 14.46 2.80 2.03
N THR A 58 14.31 2.47 3.31
CA THR A 58 15.10 1.42 3.96
C THR A 58 14.85 0.06 3.32
N ARG A 59 13.59 -0.30 3.07
CA ARG A 59 13.21 -1.56 2.42
C ARG A 59 13.72 -1.63 0.99
N LEU A 60 13.59 -0.55 0.22
CA LEU A 60 14.13 -0.43 -1.13
C LEU A 60 15.64 -0.64 -1.15
N ASN A 61 16.39 0.08 -0.30
CA ASN A 61 17.84 -0.05 -0.24
C ASN A 61 18.28 -1.47 0.14
N LYS A 62 17.59 -2.10 1.10
CA LYS A 62 17.84 -3.51 1.43
C LYS A 62 17.60 -4.42 0.24
N ALA A 63 16.50 -4.22 -0.48
CA ALA A 63 16.20 -5.02 -1.68
C ALA A 63 17.27 -4.81 -2.76
N TYR A 64 17.70 -3.58 -3.02
CA TYR A 64 18.74 -3.29 -4.01
C TYR A 64 20.06 -3.99 -3.69
N VAL A 65 20.51 -3.90 -2.43
CA VAL A 65 21.74 -4.57 -1.98
C VAL A 65 21.63 -6.09 -2.17
N GLN A 66 20.51 -6.67 -1.79
CA GLN A 66 20.30 -8.12 -1.92
C GLN A 66 20.17 -8.56 -3.40
N THR A 67 19.56 -7.74 -4.26
CA THR A 67 19.52 -7.97 -5.71
C THR A 67 20.93 -7.92 -6.33
N ILE A 68 21.75 -6.96 -5.93
CA ILE A 68 23.15 -6.86 -6.41
C ILE A 68 23.92 -8.12 -5.98
N LYS A 69 23.80 -8.54 -4.71
CA LYS A 69 24.41 -9.78 -4.20
C LYS A 69 23.99 -11.00 -5.04
N LEU A 70 22.69 -11.15 -5.30
CA LEU A 70 22.15 -12.23 -6.12
C LEU A 70 22.78 -12.26 -7.52
N TYR A 71 22.86 -11.11 -8.20
CA TYR A 71 23.48 -11.04 -9.53
C TYR A 71 24.97 -11.41 -9.50
N ILE A 72 25.72 -10.97 -8.48
CA ILE A 72 27.13 -11.33 -8.31
C ILE A 72 27.28 -12.85 -8.09
N GLU A 73 26.45 -13.44 -7.25
CA GLU A 73 26.49 -14.88 -6.96
C GLU A 73 26.11 -15.74 -8.17
N LEU A 74 25.14 -15.31 -8.98
CA LEU A 74 24.77 -15.98 -10.22
C LEU A 74 25.87 -15.82 -11.29
N ALA A 75 26.44 -14.64 -11.44
CA ALA A 75 27.58 -14.41 -12.34
C ALA A 75 28.81 -15.23 -11.91
N ALA A 76 29.05 -15.39 -10.60
CA ALA A 76 30.13 -16.21 -10.08
C ALA A 76 29.95 -17.71 -10.39
N LYS A 77 28.71 -18.16 -10.61
CA LYS A 77 28.40 -19.50 -11.12
C LYS A 77 28.60 -19.63 -12.64
N GLY A 78 29.01 -18.54 -13.29
CA GLY A 78 29.28 -18.47 -14.72
C GLY A 78 28.03 -18.23 -15.58
N LEU A 79 26.93 -17.74 -15.00
CA LEU A 79 25.76 -17.35 -15.77
C LEU A 79 25.96 -15.94 -16.35
N SER A 80 25.69 -15.81 -17.64
CA SER A 80 25.53 -14.52 -18.31
C SER A 80 24.21 -13.84 -17.93
N ALA A 81 24.11 -12.54 -18.19
CA ALA A 81 22.87 -11.78 -18.00
C ALA A 81 21.67 -12.45 -18.72
N ASP A 82 21.87 -12.90 -19.96
CA ASP A 82 20.82 -13.55 -20.75
C ASP A 82 20.34 -14.86 -20.13
N GLU A 83 21.28 -15.68 -19.63
CA GLU A 83 20.97 -16.94 -18.94
C GLU A 83 20.21 -16.67 -17.63
N ILE A 84 20.58 -15.65 -16.86
CA ILE A 84 19.87 -15.27 -15.62
C ILE A 84 18.41 -14.91 -15.94
N ILE A 85 18.20 -14.03 -16.92
CA ILE A 85 16.87 -13.54 -17.30
C ILE A 85 16.01 -14.71 -17.82
N THR A 86 16.57 -15.53 -18.71
CA THR A 86 15.87 -16.67 -19.32
C THR A 86 15.50 -17.71 -18.27
N ALA A 87 16.45 -18.08 -17.41
CA ALA A 87 16.22 -19.04 -16.33
C ALA A 87 15.15 -18.56 -15.35
N ALA A 88 15.11 -17.27 -15.04
CA ALA A 88 14.09 -16.68 -14.18
C ALA A 88 12.70 -16.70 -14.82
N ALA A 89 12.59 -16.34 -16.10
CA ALA A 89 11.34 -16.39 -16.84
C ALA A 89 10.79 -17.82 -16.95
N GLU A 90 11.64 -18.79 -17.26
CA GLU A 90 11.26 -20.21 -17.31
C GLU A 90 10.85 -20.75 -15.94
N ALA A 91 11.61 -20.43 -14.89
CA ALA A 91 11.27 -20.83 -13.52
C ALA A 91 9.92 -20.23 -13.09
N ALA A 92 9.65 -18.96 -13.41
CA ALA A 92 8.38 -18.31 -13.14
C ALA A 92 7.22 -18.92 -13.94
N LYS A 93 7.43 -19.28 -15.20
CA LYS A 93 6.44 -19.97 -16.03
C LYS A 93 6.08 -21.35 -15.48
N LYS A 94 7.09 -22.15 -15.12
CA LYS A 94 6.89 -23.49 -14.52
C LYS A 94 6.05 -23.46 -13.24
N GLN A 95 6.06 -22.36 -12.48
CA GLN A 95 5.19 -22.20 -11.29
C GLN A 95 3.70 -22.21 -11.59
N PHE A 96 3.29 -21.90 -12.83
CA PHE A 96 1.89 -21.95 -13.26
C PHE A 96 1.49 -23.32 -13.80
N GLU A 97 2.45 -24.09 -14.31
CA GLU A 97 2.21 -25.37 -15.00
C GLU A 97 2.29 -26.57 -14.05
N VAL A 98 3.09 -26.49 -12.98
CA VAL A 98 3.40 -27.65 -12.11
C VAL A 98 2.76 -27.52 -10.73
N LYS A 99 2.21 -28.64 -10.22
CA LYS A 99 1.83 -28.83 -8.81
C LYS A 99 2.53 -30.08 -8.25
N PRO A 100 3.21 -30.02 -7.08
CA PRO A 100 3.38 -28.86 -6.19
C PRO A 100 4.33 -27.80 -6.76
N LYS A 101 4.18 -26.56 -6.29
CA LYS A 101 5.04 -25.43 -6.66
C LYS A 101 6.47 -25.66 -6.15
N THR A 102 7.45 -25.47 -7.03
CA THR A 102 8.89 -25.54 -6.69
C THR A 102 9.39 -24.33 -5.90
N PHE A 103 8.88 -23.13 -6.21
CA PHE A 103 9.27 -21.88 -5.56
C PHE A 103 8.12 -21.37 -4.68
N THR A 104 8.46 -20.66 -3.61
CA THR A 104 7.45 -19.96 -2.80
C THR A 104 6.84 -18.79 -3.60
N ASP A 105 5.66 -18.31 -3.19
CA ASP A 105 5.04 -17.14 -3.83
C ASP A 105 5.94 -15.90 -3.72
N LYS A 106 6.64 -15.73 -2.59
CA LYS A 106 7.63 -14.67 -2.37
C LYS A 106 8.82 -14.75 -3.32
N GLN A 107 9.37 -15.95 -3.52
CA GLN A 107 10.46 -16.16 -4.48
C GLN A 107 9.99 -15.98 -5.92
N THR A 108 8.74 -16.37 -6.24
CA THR A 108 8.14 -16.16 -7.55
C THR A 108 8.08 -14.67 -7.91
N VAL A 109 7.83 -13.78 -6.94
CA VAL A 109 7.92 -12.33 -7.16
C VAL A 109 9.35 -11.90 -7.50
N VAL A 110 10.36 -12.45 -6.84
CA VAL A 110 11.78 -12.15 -7.14
C VAL A 110 12.16 -12.66 -8.53
N LEU A 111 11.71 -13.85 -8.92
CA LEU A 111 11.90 -14.37 -10.29
C LEU A 111 11.35 -13.38 -11.32
N ARG A 112 10.16 -12.81 -11.08
CA ARG A 112 9.59 -11.76 -11.96
C ARG A 112 10.49 -10.54 -12.06
N TRP A 113 11.10 -10.11 -10.94
CA TRP A 113 12.02 -8.99 -10.98
C TRP A 113 13.21 -9.25 -11.90
N LEU A 114 13.80 -10.46 -11.84
CA LEU A 114 15.00 -10.80 -12.63
C LEU A 114 14.79 -10.69 -14.14
N TYR A 115 13.55 -10.85 -14.63
CA TYR A 115 13.21 -10.61 -16.03
C TYR A 115 12.42 -9.31 -16.24
N GLY A 116 12.59 -8.32 -15.35
CA GLY A 116 12.11 -6.95 -15.56
C GLY A 116 10.60 -6.74 -15.28
N MET A 117 9.93 -7.70 -14.63
CA MET A 117 8.50 -7.64 -14.37
C MET A 117 8.12 -7.41 -12.91
N ASN A 118 7.02 -6.66 -12.72
CA ASN A 118 6.27 -6.63 -11.46
C ASN A 118 4.86 -7.19 -11.69
N GLY A 119 4.11 -7.45 -10.62
CA GLY A 119 2.77 -8.07 -10.72
C GLY A 119 1.78 -7.32 -11.63
N LYS A 120 1.76 -5.98 -11.61
CA LYS A 120 0.88 -5.19 -12.48
C LYS A 120 1.31 -5.23 -13.94
N LEU A 121 2.62 -5.17 -14.19
CA LEU A 121 3.13 -5.28 -15.54
C LEU A 121 2.85 -6.67 -16.11
N SER A 122 3.00 -7.73 -15.31
CA SER A 122 2.62 -9.09 -15.73
C SER A 122 1.13 -9.17 -16.09
N GLN A 123 0.23 -8.61 -15.28
CA GLN A 123 -1.21 -8.59 -15.59
C GLN A 123 -1.51 -7.81 -16.87
N ASN A 124 -0.97 -6.60 -17.02
CA ASN A 124 -1.31 -5.72 -18.13
C ASN A 124 -0.64 -6.11 -19.45
N ALA A 125 0.64 -6.51 -19.39
CA ALA A 125 1.44 -6.81 -20.58
C ALA A 125 1.24 -8.25 -21.05
N LEU A 126 1.13 -9.20 -20.12
CA LEU A 126 0.90 -10.61 -20.48
C LEU A 126 -0.59 -10.96 -20.58
N ARG A 127 -1.49 -10.06 -20.15
CA ARG A 127 -2.96 -10.27 -20.15
C ARG A 127 -3.35 -11.59 -19.49
N ASP A 128 -2.67 -11.91 -18.38
CA ASP A 128 -2.78 -13.17 -17.64
C ASP A 128 -2.39 -14.45 -18.44
N ASP A 129 -1.92 -14.34 -19.68
CA ASP A 129 -1.32 -15.44 -20.46
C ASP A 129 0.20 -15.53 -20.22
N VAL A 130 0.57 -15.86 -18.98
CA VAL A 130 1.98 -16.01 -18.58
C VAL A 130 2.67 -17.16 -19.33
N GLY A 131 1.91 -18.12 -19.87
CA GLY A 131 2.45 -19.24 -20.63
C GLY A 131 2.99 -18.84 -22.00
N ASN A 132 2.21 -18.11 -22.80
CA ASN A 132 2.59 -17.79 -24.18
C ASN A 132 3.20 -16.40 -24.33
N ALA A 133 2.70 -15.40 -23.60
CA ALA A 133 3.14 -14.01 -23.79
C ALA A 133 4.53 -13.74 -23.21
N THR A 134 5.00 -14.58 -22.27
CA THR A 134 6.33 -14.43 -21.65
C THR A 134 7.46 -14.60 -22.66
N SER A 135 7.31 -15.51 -23.63
CA SER A 135 8.35 -15.73 -24.66
C SER A 135 8.52 -14.50 -25.55
N SER A 136 7.43 -13.94 -26.08
CA SER A 136 7.47 -12.72 -26.90
C SER A 136 7.96 -11.50 -26.12
N TYR A 137 7.58 -11.39 -24.85
CA TYR A 137 8.12 -10.35 -23.96
C TYR A 137 9.65 -10.50 -23.80
N LEU A 138 10.12 -11.73 -23.58
CA LEU A 138 11.54 -12.01 -23.36
C LEU A 138 12.37 -11.72 -24.62
N GLU A 139 11.89 -12.10 -25.80
CA GLU A 139 12.54 -11.76 -27.07
C GLU A 139 12.68 -10.25 -27.26
N GLU A 140 11.61 -9.49 -27.01
CA GLU A 140 11.65 -8.03 -27.12
C GLU A 140 12.55 -7.39 -26.07
N TYR A 141 12.52 -7.90 -24.84
CA TYR A 141 13.40 -7.45 -23.75
C TYR A 141 14.88 -7.64 -24.13
N LYS A 142 15.24 -8.82 -24.65
CA LYS A 142 16.62 -9.13 -25.09
C LYS A 142 17.04 -8.23 -26.25
N ARG A 143 16.18 -8.07 -27.25
CA ARG A 143 16.42 -7.19 -28.40
C ARG A 143 16.69 -5.75 -27.96
N ILE A 144 15.88 -5.20 -27.06
CA ILE A 144 16.07 -3.84 -26.53
C ILE A 144 17.41 -3.74 -25.80
N ASN A 145 17.77 -4.73 -24.97
CA ASN A 145 19.05 -4.73 -24.27
C ASN A 145 20.24 -4.83 -25.22
N GLU A 146 20.16 -5.65 -26.28
CA GLU A 146 21.21 -5.74 -27.29
C GLU A 146 21.40 -4.42 -28.05
N ASP A 147 20.31 -3.76 -28.41
CA ASP A 147 20.36 -2.47 -29.12
C ASP A 147 20.95 -1.38 -28.21
N LEU A 148 20.55 -1.34 -26.94
CA LEU A 148 21.11 -0.41 -25.94
C LEU A 148 22.58 -0.72 -25.62
N SER A 149 22.99 -1.99 -25.56
CA SER A 149 24.40 -2.36 -25.39
C SER A 149 25.26 -1.81 -26.53
N LYS A 150 24.78 -1.86 -27.78
CA LYS A 150 25.48 -1.29 -28.93
C LYS A 150 25.58 0.23 -28.86
N GLU A 151 24.56 0.91 -28.35
CA GLU A 151 24.54 2.36 -28.19
C GLU A 151 25.49 2.82 -27.07
N LEU A 152 25.44 2.14 -25.91
CA LEU A 152 26.22 2.49 -24.73
C LEU A 152 27.71 2.13 -24.88
N GLY A 153 28.01 1.10 -25.67
CA GLY A 153 29.33 0.51 -25.83
C GLY A 153 29.68 -0.51 -24.74
N ASP A 154 30.90 -1.04 -24.81
CA ASP A 154 31.37 -2.11 -23.92
C ASP A 154 31.78 -1.55 -22.54
N ILE A 155 30.94 -1.78 -21.54
CA ILE A 155 31.30 -1.66 -20.12
C ILE A 155 31.84 -3.02 -19.68
N ASN A 156 33.11 -3.05 -19.29
CA ASN A 156 33.73 -4.21 -18.66
C ASN A 156 34.22 -3.79 -17.27
N THR A 157 33.61 -4.33 -16.23
CA THR A 157 33.96 -4.02 -14.83
C THR A 157 34.14 -5.30 -14.05
N THR A 158 35.25 -5.44 -13.34
CA THR A 158 35.42 -6.52 -12.38
C THR A 158 34.89 -6.09 -11.00
N ILE A 159 33.87 -6.78 -10.51
CA ILE A 159 33.33 -6.58 -9.16
C ILE A 159 33.98 -7.57 -8.21
N THR A 160 34.49 -7.06 -7.08
CA THR A 160 34.93 -7.87 -5.95
C THR A 160 33.93 -7.77 -4.82
N TYR A 161 33.40 -8.90 -4.38
CA TYR A 161 32.50 -9.01 -3.24
C TYR A 161 33.05 -10.01 -2.23
N VAL A 162 32.97 -9.68 -0.95
CA VAL A 162 33.29 -10.60 0.14
C VAL A 162 31.97 -10.99 0.79
N GLY A 163 31.59 -12.26 0.64
CA GLY A 163 30.38 -12.82 1.20
C GLY A 163 30.40 -12.86 2.73
N GLU A 164 29.24 -13.15 3.32
CA GLU A 164 29.10 -13.31 4.77
C GLU A 164 29.87 -14.54 5.29
N ASP A 165 30.04 -15.53 4.42
CA ASP A 165 30.92 -16.70 4.57
C ASP A 165 32.42 -16.36 4.44
N LYS A 166 32.76 -15.08 4.22
CA LYS A 166 34.09 -14.56 3.89
C LYS A 166 34.65 -15.07 2.57
N ALA A 167 33.86 -15.72 1.73
CA ALA A 167 34.27 -16.09 0.39
C ALA A 167 34.44 -14.82 -0.45
N LYS A 168 35.53 -14.77 -1.23
CA LYS A 168 35.79 -13.67 -2.15
C LYS A 168 35.32 -14.06 -3.54
N TYR A 169 34.32 -13.34 -4.03
CA TYR A 169 33.80 -13.44 -5.38
C TYR A 169 34.46 -12.35 -6.23
N GLN A 170 34.99 -12.73 -7.39
CA GLN A 170 35.49 -11.81 -8.39
C GLN A 170 34.78 -12.15 -9.70
N VAL A 171 33.96 -11.22 -10.18
CA VAL A 171 33.09 -11.45 -11.34
C VAL A 171 33.22 -10.29 -12.30
N ASP A 172 33.27 -10.62 -13.59
CA ASP A 172 33.26 -9.61 -14.64
C ASP A 172 31.81 -9.29 -15.01
N PHE A 173 31.47 -8.01 -14.93
CA PHE A 173 30.17 -7.45 -15.29
C PHE A 173 30.31 -6.74 -16.64
N SER A 174 29.52 -7.21 -17.60
CA SER A 174 29.36 -6.60 -18.91
C SER A 174 28.24 -5.54 -18.92
N THR A 175 28.11 -4.79 -20.02
CA THR A 175 26.98 -3.86 -20.25
C THR A 175 25.63 -4.55 -20.04
N GLU A 176 25.46 -5.77 -20.53
CA GLU A 176 24.22 -6.55 -20.40
C GLU A 176 23.89 -6.86 -18.95
N HIS A 177 24.89 -7.14 -18.11
CA HIS A 177 24.69 -7.36 -16.69
C HIS A 177 24.18 -6.10 -16.00
N PHE A 178 24.73 -4.93 -16.35
CA PHE A 178 24.25 -3.65 -15.83
C PHE A 178 22.80 -3.37 -16.25
N LEU A 179 22.48 -3.53 -17.54
CA LEU A 179 21.11 -3.32 -18.04
C LEU A 179 20.11 -4.26 -17.36
N ALA A 180 20.44 -5.56 -17.25
CA ALA A 180 19.60 -6.55 -16.59
C ALA A 180 19.38 -6.24 -15.10
N LEU A 181 20.45 -5.87 -14.39
CA LEU A 181 20.38 -5.47 -12.99
C LEU A 181 19.50 -4.22 -12.80
N MET A 182 19.64 -3.21 -13.68
CA MET A 182 18.85 -1.98 -13.59
C MET A 182 17.36 -2.23 -13.85
N ASN A 183 17.01 -3.07 -14.82
CA ASN A 183 15.63 -3.49 -15.05
C ASN A 183 15.06 -4.25 -13.83
N THR A 184 15.87 -5.13 -13.23
CA THR A 184 15.49 -5.84 -12.00
C THR A 184 15.24 -4.88 -10.84
N ILE A 185 16.13 -3.92 -10.62
CA ILE A 185 15.97 -2.89 -9.59
C ILE A 185 14.72 -2.05 -9.86
N GLY A 186 14.45 -1.69 -11.12
CA GLY A 186 13.23 -0.98 -11.51
C GLY A 186 11.96 -1.78 -11.18
N ALA A 187 11.93 -3.07 -11.52
CA ALA A 187 10.82 -3.96 -11.21
C ALA A 187 10.60 -4.14 -9.69
N ALA A 188 11.69 -4.31 -8.93
CA ALA A 188 11.66 -4.38 -7.47
C ALA A 188 11.13 -3.08 -6.85
N THR A 189 11.57 -1.92 -7.37
CA THR A 189 11.12 -0.60 -6.91
C THR A 189 9.62 -0.43 -7.06
N LEU A 190 9.09 -0.74 -8.25
CA LEU A 190 7.66 -0.65 -8.55
C LEU A 190 6.85 -1.62 -7.69
N THR A 191 7.38 -2.83 -7.46
CA THR A 191 6.73 -3.83 -6.60
C THR A 191 6.65 -3.36 -5.16
N ILE A 192 7.78 -2.93 -4.58
CA ILE A 192 7.84 -2.48 -3.18
C ILE A 192 6.97 -1.24 -2.99
N ARG A 193 7.14 -0.18 -3.79
CA ARG A 193 6.31 1.03 -3.68
C ARG A 193 4.83 0.75 -3.93
N GLY A 194 4.50 -0.15 -4.86
CA GLY A 194 3.14 -0.60 -5.10
C GLY A 194 2.53 -1.31 -3.90
N SER A 195 3.30 -2.20 -3.25
CA SER A 195 2.87 -2.93 -2.04
C SER A 195 2.71 -2.00 -0.82
N GLU A 196 3.60 -1.04 -0.64
CA GLU A 196 3.48 -0.04 0.44
C GLU A 196 2.21 0.79 0.24
N LYS A 197 1.90 1.21 -1.00
CA LYS A 197 0.67 1.96 -1.29
C LYS A 197 -0.59 1.15 -0.94
N SER A 198 -0.64 -0.13 -1.28
CA SER A 198 -1.85 -0.96 -1.07
C SER A 198 -2.02 -1.40 0.39
N VAL A 199 -0.91 -1.74 1.07
CA VAL A 199 -0.96 -2.24 2.45
C VAL A 199 -1.05 -1.09 3.44
N ASN A 200 -0.22 -0.04 3.30
CA ASN A 200 -0.27 1.12 4.18
C ASN A 200 -1.54 1.92 3.93
N GLY A 201 -1.93 2.20 2.68
CA GLY A 201 -3.14 2.96 2.38
C GLY A 201 -4.36 2.39 3.11
N LYS A 202 -4.70 1.13 2.83
CA LYS A 202 -5.89 0.50 3.43
C LYS A 202 -5.82 0.33 4.95
N ALA A 203 -4.65 -0.02 5.49
CA ALA A 203 -4.51 -0.18 6.94
C ALA A 203 -4.58 1.17 7.66
N PHE A 204 -3.91 2.21 7.14
CA PHE A 204 -3.96 3.54 7.74
C PHE A 204 -5.33 4.19 7.61
N GLU A 205 -6.05 3.99 6.50
CA GLU A 205 -7.44 4.45 6.34
C GLU A 205 -8.31 3.93 7.50
N LYS A 206 -8.28 2.61 7.76
CA LYS A 206 -9.00 1.99 8.89
C LYS A 206 -8.52 2.49 10.24
N LEU A 207 -7.22 2.53 10.47
CA LEU A 207 -6.65 2.93 11.75
C LEU A 207 -6.96 4.38 12.09
N ILE A 208 -6.91 5.29 11.10
CA ILE A 208 -7.20 6.71 11.31
C ILE A 208 -8.69 6.92 11.54
N LEU A 209 -9.56 6.34 10.70
CA LEU A 209 -11.01 6.46 10.88
C LEU A 209 -11.48 5.81 12.19
N GLY A 210 -11.04 4.58 12.46
CA GLY A 210 -11.37 3.89 13.70
C GLY A 210 -10.91 4.64 14.93
N SER A 211 -9.69 5.18 14.91
CA SER A 211 -9.20 6.00 16.02
C SER A 211 -9.99 7.30 16.17
N LEU A 212 -10.26 7.99 15.06
CA LEU A 212 -11.02 9.24 15.04
C LEU A 212 -12.41 9.06 15.68
N PHE A 213 -13.15 8.04 15.28
CA PHE A 213 -14.53 7.84 15.76
C PHE A 213 -14.59 7.31 17.19
N GLN A 214 -13.63 6.48 17.61
CA GLN A 214 -13.52 6.11 19.02
C GLN A 214 -13.14 7.29 19.92
N ILE A 215 -12.27 8.20 19.45
CA ILE A 215 -11.98 9.47 20.15
C ILE A 215 -13.25 10.32 20.31
N MET A 216 -14.13 10.28 19.31
CA MET A 216 -15.41 10.99 19.30
C MET A 216 -16.52 10.29 20.08
N GLY A 217 -16.27 9.09 20.61
CA GLY A 217 -17.20 8.38 21.49
C GLY A 217 -18.05 7.30 20.81
N PHE A 218 -17.79 6.99 19.54
CA PHE A 218 -18.49 5.91 18.83
C PHE A 218 -17.92 4.54 19.17
N GLU A 219 -18.80 3.55 19.27
CA GLU A 219 -18.45 2.16 19.51
C GLU A 219 -18.21 1.40 18.20
N LEU A 220 -17.10 0.67 18.10
CA LEU A 220 -16.83 -0.19 16.95
C LEU A 220 -17.70 -1.45 17.02
N THR A 221 -18.52 -1.65 15.98
CA THR A 221 -19.41 -2.80 15.77
C THR A 221 -18.94 -3.66 14.60
N SER A 222 -19.44 -4.90 14.52
CA SER A 222 -19.00 -5.89 13.52
C SER A 222 -19.79 -5.81 12.21
N SER A 223 -21.01 -5.30 12.25
CA SER A 223 -21.86 -5.10 11.06
C SER A 223 -23.00 -4.13 11.35
N ASP A 224 -23.73 -3.78 10.31
CA ASP A 224 -24.97 -3.01 10.32
C ASP A 224 -26.12 -3.68 11.11
N SER A 225 -26.02 -5.01 11.34
CA SER A 225 -26.98 -5.78 12.14
C SER A 225 -26.78 -5.70 13.67
N ASP A 226 -25.71 -5.05 14.14
CA ASP A 226 -25.37 -4.88 15.57
C ASP A 226 -25.67 -3.46 16.10
N ILE A 227 -26.55 -2.71 15.44
CA ILE A 227 -26.88 -1.35 15.88
C ILE A 227 -27.56 -1.38 17.24
N LYS A 228 -26.87 -0.80 18.22
CA LYS A 228 -27.39 -0.57 19.57
C LYS A 228 -28.02 0.82 19.65
N ASP A 229 -28.72 1.08 20.74
CA ASP A 229 -29.09 2.45 21.17
C ASP A 229 -27.87 3.35 21.48
N SER A 230 -26.64 2.91 21.23
CA SER A 230 -25.40 3.67 21.38
C SER A 230 -24.85 4.15 20.03
N PRO A 231 -24.22 5.34 19.99
CA PRO A 231 -23.53 5.82 18.80
C PRO A 231 -22.48 4.80 18.34
N SER A 232 -22.64 4.26 17.14
CA SER A 232 -21.88 3.11 16.66
C SER A 232 -21.28 3.37 15.28
N PHE A 233 -20.20 2.65 14.96
CA PHE A 233 -19.61 2.67 13.62
C PHE A 233 -19.06 1.30 13.23
N TRP A 234 -18.89 1.07 11.93
CA TRP A 234 -18.12 -0.03 11.38
C TRP A 234 -17.18 0.46 10.29
N LEU A 235 -16.16 -0.36 10.01
CA LEU A 235 -15.17 -0.16 8.96
C LEU A 235 -15.39 -1.24 7.91
N SER A 236 -15.45 -0.87 6.62
CA SER A 236 -15.75 -1.83 5.57
C SER A 236 -14.72 -2.98 5.48
N SER A 237 -15.21 -4.21 5.24
CA SER A 237 -14.40 -5.42 5.05
C SER A 237 -14.23 -5.73 3.55
N GLN A 238 -13.24 -6.56 3.19
CA GLN A 238 -12.93 -6.86 1.78
C GLN A 238 -13.84 -7.94 1.16
N ASP A 239 -14.63 -8.65 1.96
CA ASP A 239 -15.31 -9.88 1.54
C ASP A 239 -16.77 -9.65 1.10
N GLU A 240 -17.29 -8.44 1.22
CA GLU A 240 -18.67 -8.13 0.86
C GLU A 240 -18.72 -7.45 -0.51
N GLY A 241 -19.39 -8.11 -1.45
CA GLY A 241 -19.46 -7.76 -2.87
C GLY A 241 -20.20 -6.46 -3.19
N GLU A 242 -20.62 -5.70 -2.18
CA GLU A 242 -21.26 -4.39 -2.33
C GLU A 242 -20.32 -3.29 -1.83
N ARG A 243 -20.07 -2.31 -2.71
CA ARG A 243 -19.04 -1.28 -2.52
C ARG A 243 -19.50 -0.26 -1.47
N GLU A 244 -19.18 -0.52 -0.21
CA GLU A 244 -19.40 0.40 0.93
C GLU A 244 -18.27 1.44 1.09
N SER A 245 -18.58 2.55 1.77
CA SER A 245 -17.62 3.59 2.18
C SER A 245 -16.53 3.05 3.11
N ASP A 246 -15.43 3.79 3.29
CA ASP A 246 -14.33 3.35 4.17
C ASP A 246 -14.77 3.17 5.64
N ALA A 247 -15.74 3.97 6.10
CA ALA A 247 -16.48 3.77 7.35
C ALA A 247 -17.93 4.23 7.26
N THR A 248 -18.77 3.72 8.15
CA THR A 248 -20.15 4.17 8.33
C THR A 248 -20.43 4.36 9.82
N LEU A 249 -20.97 5.52 10.18
CA LEU A 249 -21.42 5.87 11.53
C LEU A 249 -22.94 5.89 11.54
N VAL A 250 -23.55 5.38 12.60
CA VAL A 250 -25.00 5.38 12.78
C VAL A 250 -25.35 5.66 14.24
N TYR A 251 -26.41 6.44 14.43
CA TYR A 251 -27.05 6.62 15.72
C TYR A 251 -28.51 7.03 15.49
N LYS A 252 -29.44 6.25 16.05
CA LYS A 252 -30.89 6.41 15.82
C LYS A 252 -31.21 6.32 14.31
N ASP A 253 -31.95 7.29 13.79
CA ASP A 253 -32.42 7.39 12.40
C ASP A 253 -31.44 8.13 11.47
N LYS A 254 -30.23 8.43 11.93
CA LYS A 254 -29.21 9.18 11.19
C LYS A 254 -27.96 8.37 10.96
N GLY A 255 -27.30 8.61 9.83
CA GLY A 255 -26.03 7.99 9.50
C GLY A 255 -25.08 8.90 8.72
N VAL A 256 -23.79 8.58 8.79
CA VAL A 256 -22.74 9.28 8.05
C VAL A 256 -21.83 8.25 7.39
N ARG A 257 -21.70 8.32 6.06
CA ARG A 257 -20.69 7.58 5.30
C ARG A 257 -19.42 8.40 5.21
N VAL A 258 -18.28 7.75 5.42
CA VAL A 258 -16.99 8.42 5.41
C VAL A 258 -16.06 7.72 4.45
N ASP A 259 -15.57 8.48 3.47
CA ASP A 259 -14.43 8.11 2.65
C ASP A 259 -13.20 8.89 3.09
N ILE A 260 -12.05 8.23 3.07
CA ILE A 260 -10.76 8.86 3.32
C ILE A 260 -9.82 8.57 2.16
N GLY A 261 -8.94 9.52 1.84
CA GLY A 261 -7.97 9.36 0.78
C GLY A 261 -6.72 10.19 1.01
N PHE A 262 -5.56 9.52 1.01
CA PHE A 262 -4.25 10.16 0.98
C PHE A 262 -3.89 10.65 -0.43
N ILE A 263 -4.73 11.54 -0.97
CA ILE A 263 -4.66 12.02 -2.35
C ILE A 263 -3.74 13.25 -2.41
N GLY A 264 -2.67 13.14 -3.21
CA GLY A 264 -1.83 14.29 -3.54
C GLY A 264 -2.50 15.26 -4.51
N ARG A 265 -1.98 16.50 -4.59
CA ARG A 265 -2.53 17.64 -5.35
C ARG A 265 -2.97 17.38 -6.80
N GLY A 266 -2.46 16.34 -7.46
CA GLY A 266 -2.67 16.07 -8.89
C GLY A 266 -3.74 15.02 -9.23
N ASN A 267 -4.45 14.44 -8.25
CA ASN A 267 -5.37 13.32 -8.50
C ASN A 267 -6.80 13.60 -8.03
N THR A 268 -7.32 14.78 -8.40
CA THR A 268 -8.63 15.30 -7.99
C THR A 268 -9.83 14.57 -8.61
N GLU A 269 -9.61 13.76 -9.65
CA GLU A 269 -10.66 12.98 -10.32
C GLU A 269 -11.15 11.76 -9.50
N ILE A 270 -10.29 11.19 -8.64
CA ILE A 270 -10.65 10.00 -7.83
C ILE A 270 -11.71 10.31 -6.78
N SER A 271 -11.72 11.52 -6.24
CA SER A 271 -12.71 11.90 -5.21
C SER A 271 -14.11 12.05 -5.77
N LEU A 272 -14.24 12.52 -7.01
CA LEU A 272 -15.51 12.71 -7.72
C LEU A 272 -16.27 11.41 -7.98
N ASP A 273 -15.51 10.36 -8.27
CA ASP A 273 -16.05 9.02 -8.49
C ASP A 273 -16.60 8.38 -7.20
N LYS A 274 -16.15 8.86 -6.02
CA LYS A 274 -16.67 8.46 -4.70
C LYS A 274 -17.92 9.27 -4.30
N VAL A 275 -17.93 10.57 -4.62
CA VAL A 275 -19.00 11.54 -4.29
C VAL A 275 -20.35 11.14 -4.90
N SER A 276 -20.44 10.91 -6.21
CA SER A 276 -21.73 10.76 -6.91
C SER A 276 -22.47 9.42 -6.68
N ARG A 277 -21.93 8.52 -5.84
CA ARG A 277 -22.36 7.11 -5.78
C ARG A 277 -23.17 6.73 -4.55
N TYR A 278 -23.44 7.65 -3.63
CA TYR A 278 -24.14 7.34 -2.39
C TYR A 278 -25.61 7.75 -2.41
N SER A 279 -26.49 6.76 -2.21
CA SER A 279 -27.91 6.99 -1.89
C SER A 279 -28.06 7.79 -0.60
N ARG A 280 -28.99 8.76 -0.58
CA ARG A 280 -29.34 9.55 0.62
C ARG A 280 -30.04 8.75 1.71
N LYS A 281 -30.48 7.53 1.38
CA LYS A 281 -31.17 6.62 2.28
C LYS A 281 -30.50 5.25 2.23
N MET A 282 -30.29 4.67 3.41
CA MET A 282 -29.78 3.31 3.58
C MET A 282 -30.80 2.53 4.40
N GLU A 283 -31.09 1.30 3.99
CA GLU A 283 -31.87 0.40 4.81
C GLU A 283 -30.91 -0.29 5.77
N ILE A 284 -31.14 -0.12 7.07
CA ILE A 284 -30.34 -0.77 8.11
C ILE A 284 -31.28 -1.34 9.16
N ASP A 285 -31.10 -2.63 9.49
CA ASP A 285 -31.95 -3.39 10.42
C ASP A 285 -33.47 -3.25 10.14
N GLY A 286 -33.85 -3.25 8.85
CA GLY A 286 -35.24 -3.09 8.41
C GLY A 286 -35.84 -1.69 8.59
N GLY A 287 -35.03 -0.71 9.01
CA GLY A 287 -35.37 0.71 9.09
C GLY A 287 -34.70 1.55 8.01
N THR A 288 -35.25 2.72 7.69
CA THR A 288 -34.62 3.67 6.76
C THR A 288 -33.83 4.72 7.54
N VAL A 289 -32.53 4.83 7.26
CA VAL A 289 -31.61 5.79 7.86
C VAL A 289 -31.27 6.89 6.86
N ASP A 290 -31.35 8.15 7.28
CA ASP A 290 -30.94 9.30 6.48
C ASP A 290 -29.41 9.48 6.52
N MET A 291 -28.78 9.46 5.35
CA MET A 291 -27.32 9.41 5.21
C MET A 291 -26.72 10.74 4.77
N SER A 292 -25.74 11.23 5.53
CA SER A 292 -24.81 12.28 5.10
C SER A 292 -23.49 11.66 4.59
N THR A 293 -22.73 12.40 3.79
CA THR A 293 -21.44 11.93 3.24
C THR A 293 -20.30 12.84 3.66
N PHE A 294 -19.28 12.28 4.28
CA PHE A 294 -18.01 12.95 4.60
C PHE A 294 -16.89 12.40 3.71
N ILE A 295 -16.03 13.30 3.26
CA ILE A 295 -14.87 12.97 2.45
C ILE A 295 -13.64 13.63 3.06
N ILE A 296 -12.71 12.81 3.52
CA ILE A 296 -11.48 13.26 4.18
C ILE A 296 -10.34 13.12 3.17
N VAL A 297 -9.69 14.23 2.84
CA VAL A 297 -8.59 14.26 1.85
C VAL A 297 -7.32 14.85 2.45
N ASP A 298 -6.17 14.37 1.99
CA ASP A 298 -4.86 14.93 2.40
C ASP A 298 -4.75 16.41 2.04
N ARG A 299 -4.81 16.74 0.74
CA ARG A 299 -4.77 18.13 0.24
C ARG A 299 -5.70 18.33 -0.94
N ILE A 300 -6.23 19.55 -1.06
CA ILE A 300 -6.98 20.01 -2.23
C ILE A 300 -6.09 20.93 -3.05
N GLY A 301 -5.98 20.68 -4.36
CA GLY A 301 -5.25 21.58 -5.27
C GLY A 301 -6.02 22.88 -5.47
N GLU A 302 -5.31 24.01 -5.63
CA GLU A 302 -5.89 25.36 -5.78
C GLU A 302 -6.89 25.50 -6.95
N ARG A 303 -6.81 24.60 -7.94
CA ARG A 303 -7.70 24.57 -9.12
C ARG A 303 -8.74 23.44 -9.07
N SER A 304 -8.89 22.78 -7.93
CA SER A 304 -9.84 21.68 -7.79
C SER A 304 -11.27 22.18 -7.63
N ASN A 305 -12.21 21.58 -8.35
CA ASN A 305 -13.64 21.81 -8.18
C ASN A 305 -14.30 20.82 -7.21
N ILE A 306 -13.51 20.10 -6.41
CA ILE A 306 -13.98 19.05 -5.50
C ILE A 306 -14.94 19.59 -4.43
N GLU A 307 -14.67 20.78 -3.87
CA GLU A 307 -15.51 21.43 -2.85
C GLU A 307 -16.90 21.75 -3.42
N GLN A 308 -16.97 22.36 -4.61
CA GLN A 308 -18.22 22.65 -5.32
C GLN A 308 -19.03 21.38 -5.64
N LYS A 309 -18.33 20.28 -5.97
CA LYS A 309 -18.95 19.00 -6.32
C LYS A 309 -19.47 18.22 -5.12
N ALA A 310 -18.79 18.30 -3.98
CA ALA A 310 -19.31 17.76 -2.73
C ALA A 310 -20.53 18.55 -2.26
N GLU A 311 -20.52 19.88 -2.35
CA GLU A 311 -21.68 20.70 -1.99
C GLU A 311 -22.91 20.36 -2.85
N ALA A 312 -22.71 20.08 -4.15
CA ALA A 312 -23.77 19.68 -5.06
C ALA A 312 -24.49 18.35 -4.69
N ILE A 313 -23.86 17.51 -3.87
CA ILE A 313 -24.46 16.25 -3.39
C ILE A 313 -24.79 16.27 -1.88
N ASP A 314 -24.68 17.44 -1.23
CA ASP A 314 -24.76 17.60 0.23
C ASP A 314 -23.68 16.80 1.02
N GLY A 315 -22.51 16.65 0.41
CA GLY A 315 -21.32 16.07 1.03
C GLY A 315 -20.45 17.14 1.69
N LYS A 316 -19.72 16.76 2.74
CA LYS A 316 -18.73 17.62 3.42
C LYS A 316 -17.32 17.12 3.17
N ILE A 317 -16.41 18.03 2.84
CA ILE A 317 -14.99 17.73 2.65
C ILE A 317 -14.17 18.28 3.80
N PHE A 318 -13.30 17.43 4.37
CA PHE A 318 -12.33 17.79 5.39
C PHE A 318 -10.92 17.62 4.86
N LYS A 319 -10.05 18.61 5.13
CA LYS A 319 -8.65 18.61 4.69
C LYS A 319 -7.76 18.15 5.85
N MET A 320 -7.19 16.95 5.76
CA MET A 320 -6.28 16.43 6.77
C MET A 320 -5.06 17.31 6.97
N SER A 321 -4.65 18.11 5.98
CA SER A 321 -3.56 19.07 6.16
C SER A 321 -3.90 20.29 7.04
N SER A 322 -5.17 20.45 7.46
CA SER A 322 -5.59 21.52 8.36
C SER A 322 -5.43 21.05 9.81
N PRO A 323 -4.71 21.75 10.71
CA PRO A 323 -4.53 21.32 12.09
C PRO A 323 -5.84 21.25 12.90
N THR A 324 -6.93 21.82 12.39
CA THR A 324 -8.25 21.86 13.02
C THR A 324 -9.25 20.84 12.45
N TRP A 325 -8.84 20.01 11.48
CA TRP A 325 -9.77 19.14 10.75
C TRP A 325 -10.55 18.17 11.65
N VAL A 326 -9.91 17.67 12.72
CA VAL A 326 -10.58 16.79 13.70
C VAL A 326 -11.69 17.54 14.44
N THR A 327 -11.44 18.77 14.85
CA THR A 327 -12.44 19.64 15.47
C THR A 327 -13.58 19.96 14.51
N GLU A 328 -13.27 20.21 13.23
CA GLU A 328 -14.27 20.43 12.18
C GLU A 328 -15.18 19.21 11.98
N VAL A 329 -14.60 18.00 11.97
CA VAL A 329 -15.38 16.75 11.91
C VAL A 329 -16.25 16.59 13.16
N ALA A 330 -15.70 16.81 14.36
CA ALA A 330 -16.45 16.71 15.60
C ALA A 330 -17.67 17.64 15.62
N ASN A 331 -17.50 18.90 15.21
CA ASN A 331 -18.58 19.88 15.14
C ASN A 331 -19.65 19.48 14.12
N MET A 332 -19.26 18.94 12.98
CA MET A 332 -20.23 18.46 11.98
C MET A 332 -21.01 17.24 12.49
N LEU A 333 -20.34 16.31 13.16
CA LEU A 333 -21.01 15.16 13.78
C LEU A 333 -21.98 15.59 14.88
N ARG A 334 -21.65 16.61 15.68
CA ARG A 334 -22.58 17.20 16.67
C ARG A 334 -23.82 17.77 16.00
N ALA A 335 -23.65 18.48 14.88
CA ALA A 335 -24.78 19.03 14.13
C ALA A 335 -25.71 17.93 13.57
N ILE A 336 -25.17 16.77 13.20
CA ILE A 336 -25.94 15.64 12.68
C ILE A 336 -26.57 14.83 13.83
N PHE A 337 -25.77 14.37 14.79
CA PHE A 337 -26.16 13.39 15.81
C PHE A 337 -26.60 13.99 17.16
N GLY A 338 -26.41 15.30 17.36
CA GLY A 338 -26.68 16.00 18.63
C GLY A 338 -25.43 16.21 19.49
N GLU A 339 -25.43 17.26 20.31
CA GLU A 339 -24.28 17.68 21.13
C GLU A 339 -23.83 16.62 22.14
N ASP A 340 -24.78 15.93 22.79
CA ASP A 340 -24.51 14.92 23.82
C ASP A 340 -23.91 13.61 23.25
N THR A 341 -23.96 13.44 21.93
CA THR A 341 -23.51 12.23 21.24
C THR A 341 -21.98 12.19 21.08
N ILE A 342 -21.33 13.36 21.00
CA ILE A 342 -19.91 13.46 20.66
C ILE A 342 -19.10 13.77 21.92
N THR A 343 -18.13 12.92 22.25
CA THR A 343 -17.30 13.07 23.45
C THR A 343 -16.10 13.99 23.25
N PHE A 344 -15.77 14.32 22.00
CA PHE A 344 -14.67 15.24 21.68
C PHE A 344 -15.04 16.68 22.11
N PRO A 345 -14.31 17.31 23.06
CA PRO A 345 -14.78 18.56 23.66
C PRO A 345 -14.82 19.75 22.71
N GLU A 346 -15.82 20.62 22.90
CA GLU A 346 -15.96 21.87 22.15
C GLU A 346 -14.98 22.95 22.63
N GLY A 347 -14.68 23.91 21.75
CA GLY A 347 -13.93 25.10 22.10
C GLY A 347 -12.45 24.87 22.43
N MET A 348 -11.94 23.64 22.31
CA MET A 348 -10.52 23.35 22.51
C MET A 348 -9.66 24.13 21.55
N ASN A 349 -8.63 24.79 22.09
CA ASN A 349 -7.54 25.31 21.28
C ASN A 349 -6.67 24.16 20.72
N GLN A 350 -5.71 24.49 19.86
CA GLN A 350 -4.88 23.49 19.18
C GLN A 350 -4.06 22.62 20.15
N ASP A 351 -3.53 23.20 21.23
CA ASP A 351 -2.71 22.47 22.21
C ASP A 351 -3.58 21.54 23.09
N GLU A 352 -4.77 22.00 23.47
CA GLU A 352 -5.76 21.20 24.20
C GLU A 352 -6.25 20.01 23.35
N SER A 353 -6.58 20.27 22.08
CA SER A 353 -6.95 19.23 21.10
C SER A 353 -5.83 18.20 20.96
N LYS A 354 -4.58 18.66 20.84
CA LYS A 354 -3.40 17.79 20.75
C LYS A 354 -3.22 16.91 21.98
N ALA A 355 -3.33 17.48 23.17
CA ALA A 355 -3.24 16.74 24.43
C ALA A 355 -4.38 15.71 24.57
N HIS A 356 -5.59 16.08 24.16
CA HIS A 356 -6.74 15.19 24.17
C HIS A 356 -6.56 14.01 23.21
N ILE A 357 -6.21 14.27 21.95
CA ILE A 357 -5.95 13.23 20.94
C ILE A 357 -4.87 12.27 21.44
N HIS A 358 -3.78 12.79 22.00
CA HIS A 358 -2.70 11.96 22.52
C HIS A 358 -3.18 11.01 23.62
N LYS A 359 -3.87 11.54 24.65
CA LYS A 359 -4.40 10.76 25.77
C LYS A 359 -5.46 9.74 25.34
N SER A 360 -6.27 10.08 24.35
CA SER A 360 -7.33 9.19 23.85
C SER A 360 -6.77 8.05 23.02
N LEU A 361 -5.76 8.30 22.17
CA LEU A 361 -5.08 7.26 21.37
C LEU A 361 -4.38 6.19 22.22
N GLU A 362 -3.90 6.54 23.42
CA GLU A 362 -3.29 5.56 24.34
C GLU A 362 -4.24 4.42 24.70
N LYS A 363 -5.55 4.69 24.76
CA LYS A 363 -6.59 3.75 25.16
C LYS A 363 -7.14 2.90 24.01
N ILE A 364 -6.76 3.22 22.78
CA ILE A 364 -7.31 2.57 21.59
C ILE A 364 -6.50 1.33 21.25
N ASP A 365 -7.23 0.21 21.09
CA ASP A 365 -6.67 -1.05 20.61
C ASP A 365 -6.65 -1.06 19.07
N LEU A 366 -5.48 -0.74 18.51
CA LEU A 366 -5.28 -0.69 17.06
C LEU A 366 -5.44 -2.07 16.38
N GLU A 367 -5.24 -3.18 17.10
CA GLU A 367 -5.43 -4.52 16.52
C GLU A 367 -6.90 -4.81 16.27
N ARG A 368 -7.78 -4.33 17.15
CA ARG A 368 -9.23 -4.46 16.96
C ARG A 368 -9.73 -3.72 15.72
N LEU A 369 -9.10 -2.60 15.35
CA LEU A 369 -9.47 -1.80 14.17
C LEU A 369 -9.05 -2.43 12.82
N LEU A 370 -8.22 -3.48 12.85
CA LEU A 370 -7.69 -4.14 11.65
C LEU A 370 -8.20 -5.56 11.42
N LYS A 371 -8.93 -6.10 12.40
CA LYS A 371 -9.81 -7.25 12.19
C LYS A 371 -10.96 -6.80 11.29
#